data_AF-A0A961U8L0-F1
#
_entry.id   AF-A0A961U8L0-F1
#
_cell.length_a   1.000
_cell.length_b   1.000
_cell.length_c   1.000
_cell.angle_alpha   90.00
_cell.angle_beta   90.00
_cell.angle_gamma   90.00
#
_symmetry.space_group_name_H-M   'P 1'
#
loop_
_entity.id
_entity.type
_entity.pdbx_description
1 polymer ?
#
loop_
_entity_poly.entity_id
_entity_poly.type
_entity_poly.pdbx_seq_one_letter_code
_entity_poly.pdbx_strand_id
1 'polypeptide(L)'
;MTEIVRTLPDAAATQALAREVSLFARAGDTIALGGDLGAGKTTFARAFIRALAGRDDVEVPSPTFTLVQTYDETRVRVVHCDLYRLADPRDLDELGIEEALADSIALVEWPQNAGGLLPGDILRLDLEQAGAGRVARLAANGAWADRLDRIATVAGFLDRSGLTGCARLHLQGDASARRYERLDCGKNSLILMDAPARPDPGLTGAPSYSAIAHLAESVHPFAAMAQALRAAGVHAPAIRAHDLDAGLLVLDDLGAGKIVGDEIPPAPIAERYLDAARLLAHLHGQHLDQTVTFAGLVTHTIPPFNRDVFDAEAALLLEWFVPHVRGSACGEAARGDFRAAWNSVLAASGTLERAPTWVLRDYHSPNIIW
;
A
#
# COMPACT_ATOMS: atom_id res chain seq x y z
N MET A 1 5.93 23.10 0.70
CA MET A 1 4.60 23.33 0.10
C MET A 1 4.65 22.74 -1.30
N THR A 2 3.83 21.72 -1.55
CA THR A 2 3.68 21.07 -2.85
C THR A 2 2.33 21.51 -3.43
N GLU A 3 2.29 21.83 -4.71
CA GLU A 3 1.05 22.21 -5.41
C GLU A 3 0.94 21.49 -6.75
N ILE A 4 -0.25 20.98 -7.05
CA ILE A 4 -0.58 20.41 -8.35
C ILE A 4 -1.92 20.97 -8.85
N VAL A 5 -2.02 21.13 -10.17
CA VAL A 5 -3.24 21.61 -10.84
C VAL A 5 -3.79 20.49 -11.72
N ARG A 6 -5.11 20.34 -11.74
CA ARG A 6 -5.82 19.35 -12.56
C ARG A 6 -6.98 20.00 -13.30
N THR A 7 -7.06 19.72 -14.60
CA THR A 7 -8.24 20.05 -15.41
C THR A 7 -9.24 18.91 -15.30
N LEU A 8 -10.47 19.23 -14.91
CA LEU A 8 -11.56 18.29 -14.69
C LEU A 8 -12.68 18.61 -15.68
N PRO A 9 -12.71 17.98 -16.86
CA PRO A 9 -13.65 18.34 -17.93
C PRO A 9 -15.13 18.10 -17.55
N ASP A 10 -15.39 17.20 -16.60
CA ASP A 10 -16.74 16.84 -16.17
C ASP A 10 -16.79 16.37 -14.70
N ALA A 11 -17.96 15.93 -14.27
CA ALA A 11 -18.17 15.38 -12.93
C ALA A 11 -17.43 14.05 -12.71
N ALA A 12 -17.25 13.22 -13.75
CA ALA A 12 -16.55 11.94 -13.64
C ALA A 12 -15.06 12.15 -13.34
N ALA A 13 -14.43 13.17 -13.94
CA ALA A 13 -13.06 13.57 -13.62
C ALA A 13 -12.91 14.04 -12.16
N THR A 14 -13.92 14.73 -11.62
CA THR A 14 -13.95 15.14 -10.19
C THR A 14 -14.01 13.91 -9.28
N GLN A 15 -14.82 12.91 -9.65
CA GLN A 15 -14.93 11.65 -8.90
C GLN A 15 -13.65 10.82 -9.01
N ALA A 16 -13.00 10.78 -10.17
CA ALA A 16 -11.73 10.11 -10.38
C ALA A 16 -10.62 10.71 -9.51
N LEU A 17 -10.53 12.06 -9.45
CA LEU A 17 -9.61 12.75 -8.54
C LEU A 17 -9.90 12.40 -7.07
N ALA A 18 -11.17 12.34 -6.66
CA ALA A 18 -11.53 11.93 -5.30
C ALA A 18 -11.11 10.50 -4.98
N ARG A 19 -11.32 9.55 -5.90
CA ARG A 19 -10.83 8.17 -5.78
C ARG A 19 -9.30 8.14 -5.67
N GLU A 20 -8.59 8.89 -6.51
CA GLU A 20 -7.13 9.00 -6.46
C GLU A 20 -6.63 9.50 -5.10
N VAL A 21 -7.15 10.63 -4.60
CA VAL A 21 -6.75 11.19 -3.30
C VAL A 21 -7.06 10.20 -2.17
N SER A 22 -8.18 9.47 -2.26
CA SER A 22 -8.56 8.47 -1.26
C SER A 22 -7.55 7.32 -1.12
N LEU A 23 -6.75 7.01 -2.14
CA LEU A 23 -5.74 5.94 -2.09
C LEU A 23 -4.50 6.30 -1.24
N PHE A 24 -4.38 7.58 -0.88
CA PHE A 24 -3.26 8.13 -0.10
C PHE A 24 -3.68 8.63 1.28
N ALA A 25 -4.98 8.78 1.51
CA ALA A 25 -5.53 9.23 2.78
C ALA A 25 -5.40 8.17 3.89
N ARG A 26 -5.14 8.65 5.11
CA ARG A 26 -4.87 7.92 6.35
C ARG A 26 -5.61 8.59 7.51
N ALA A 27 -5.80 7.86 8.61
CA ALA A 27 -6.26 8.47 9.86
C ALA A 27 -5.33 9.61 10.30
N GLY A 28 -5.88 10.68 10.87
CA GLY A 28 -5.15 11.92 11.18
C GLY A 28 -5.24 12.98 10.08
N ASP A 29 -5.67 12.63 8.86
CA ASP A 29 -5.67 13.56 7.75
C ASP A 29 -6.84 14.55 7.81
N THR A 30 -6.55 15.82 7.50
CA THR A 30 -7.59 16.81 7.17
C THR A 30 -7.50 17.18 5.70
N ILE A 31 -8.63 17.08 5.00
CA ILE A 31 -8.79 17.48 3.60
C ILE A 31 -9.80 18.63 3.55
N ALA A 32 -9.33 19.81 3.18
CA ALA A 32 -10.11 21.03 3.10
C ALA A 32 -10.60 21.27 1.66
N LEU A 33 -11.92 21.32 1.47
CA LEU A 33 -12.58 21.47 0.17
C LEU A 33 -13.08 22.91 0.01
N GLY A 34 -12.34 23.71 -0.76
CA GLY A 34 -12.67 25.09 -1.12
C GLY A 34 -13.35 25.22 -2.48
N GLY A 35 -14.03 26.35 -2.69
CA GLY A 35 -14.70 26.70 -3.94
C GLY A 35 -16.12 27.21 -3.73
N ASP A 36 -16.68 27.85 -4.75
CA ASP A 36 -18.01 28.47 -4.71
C ASP A 36 -19.16 27.45 -4.58
N LEU A 37 -20.39 27.96 -4.41
CA LEU A 37 -21.59 27.15 -4.47
C LEU A 37 -21.68 26.45 -5.84
N GLY A 38 -21.92 25.13 -5.85
CA GLY A 38 -21.95 24.34 -7.07
C GLY A 38 -20.56 24.00 -7.65
N ALA A 39 -19.47 24.40 -7.02
CA ALA A 39 -18.10 24.09 -7.47
C ALA A 39 -17.78 22.59 -7.48
N GLY A 40 -18.59 21.74 -6.83
CA GLY A 40 -18.44 20.29 -6.85
C GLY A 40 -17.82 19.68 -5.59
N LYS A 41 -17.68 20.46 -4.50
CA LYS A 41 -17.17 20.00 -3.19
C LYS A 41 -17.86 18.72 -2.70
N THR A 42 -19.18 18.72 -2.59
CA THR A 42 -19.96 17.52 -2.22
C THR A 42 -19.84 16.36 -3.23
N THR A 43 -19.58 16.66 -4.51
CA THR A 43 -19.34 15.60 -5.53
C THR A 43 -18.00 14.90 -5.26
N PHE A 44 -16.96 15.67 -4.95
CA PHE A 44 -15.68 15.14 -4.51
C PHE A 44 -15.85 14.34 -3.21
N ALA A 45 -16.52 14.92 -2.21
CA ALA A 45 -16.66 14.29 -0.90
C ALA A 45 -17.38 12.93 -0.95
N ARG A 46 -18.49 12.87 -1.68
CA ARG A 46 -19.22 11.63 -1.93
C ARG A 46 -18.38 10.56 -2.60
N ALA A 47 -17.65 10.93 -3.65
CA ALA A 47 -16.80 9.97 -4.36
C ALA A 47 -15.63 9.49 -3.50
N PHE A 48 -15.03 10.38 -2.69
CA PHE A 48 -13.97 10.05 -1.74
C PHE A 48 -14.45 9.04 -0.68
N ILE A 49 -15.59 9.29 -0.05
CA ILE A 49 -16.16 8.42 0.99
C ILE A 49 -16.56 7.06 0.41
N ARG A 50 -17.20 7.03 -0.76
CA ARG A 50 -17.55 5.79 -1.48
C ARG A 50 -16.32 4.96 -1.84
N ALA A 51 -15.24 5.63 -2.27
CA ALA A 51 -13.97 4.96 -2.55
C ALA A 51 -13.37 4.31 -1.30
N LEU A 52 -13.40 4.99 -0.17
CA LEU A 52 -12.96 4.43 1.12
C LEU A 52 -13.88 3.32 1.63
N ALA A 53 -15.17 3.36 1.31
CA ALA A 53 -16.13 2.31 1.64
C ALA A 53 -16.00 1.08 0.72
N GLY A 54 -15.31 1.20 -0.41
CA GLY A 54 -15.30 0.17 -1.46
C GLY A 54 -16.68 -0.09 -2.07
N ARG A 55 -17.60 0.88 -1.94
CA ARG A 55 -19.04 0.72 -2.22
C ARG A 55 -19.61 2.01 -2.80
N ASP A 56 -20.09 1.94 -4.04
CA ASP A 56 -20.65 3.11 -4.74
C ASP A 56 -22.11 3.42 -4.34
N ASP A 57 -22.78 2.50 -3.64
CA ASP A 57 -24.16 2.61 -3.16
C ASP A 57 -24.28 3.36 -1.82
N VAL A 58 -23.16 3.62 -1.11
CA VAL A 58 -23.19 4.39 0.14
C VAL A 58 -23.80 5.77 -0.10
N GLU A 59 -24.82 6.10 0.70
CA GLU A 59 -25.43 7.43 0.70
C GLU A 59 -24.50 8.42 1.41
N VAL A 60 -24.16 9.50 0.70
CA VAL A 60 -23.34 10.59 1.24
C VAL A 60 -24.03 11.91 0.89
N PRO A 61 -25.06 12.31 1.66
CA PRO A 61 -25.69 13.60 1.50
C PRO A 61 -24.75 14.73 1.97
N SER A 62 -25.04 15.97 1.58
CA SER A 62 -24.31 17.11 2.12
C SER A 62 -24.70 17.31 3.60
N PRO A 63 -23.77 17.36 4.56
CA PRO A 63 -24.08 17.58 5.97
C PRO A 63 -24.40 19.05 6.26
N THR A 64 -24.82 19.86 5.28
CA THR A 64 -25.05 21.31 5.45
C THR A 64 -25.98 21.68 6.62
N PHE A 65 -26.97 20.83 6.95
CA PHE A 65 -27.88 21.05 8.07
C PHE A 65 -27.44 20.38 9.37
N THR A 66 -26.74 19.24 9.28
CA THR A 66 -26.23 18.53 10.46
C THR A 66 -24.85 19.03 10.89
N LEU A 67 -24.21 19.86 10.06
CA LEU A 67 -22.82 20.31 10.09
C LEU A 67 -21.78 19.19 9.97
N VAL A 68 -22.02 18.05 10.61
CA VAL A 68 -21.13 16.89 10.64
C VAL A 68 -21.91 15.61 10.34
N GLN A 69 -21.28 14.68 9.61
CA GLN A 69 -21.71 13.29 9.46
C GLN A 69 -20.50 12.36 9.53
N THR A 70 -20.67 11.22 10.18
CA THR A 70 -19.61 10.21 10.33
C THR A 70 -19.91 8.97 9.48
N TYR A 71 -18.85 8.38 8.94
CA TYR A 71 -18.89 7.14 8.17
C TYR A 71 -17.87 6.19 8.79
N ASP A 72 -18.37 5.24 9.57
CA ASP A 72 -17.54 4.33 10.36
C ASP A 72 -17.26 3.01 9.61
N GLU A 73 -18.06 2.69 8.58
CA GLU A 73 -17.96 1.47 7.78
C GLU A 73 -16.94 1.57 6.64
N THR A 74 -16.17 2.65 6.56
CA THR A 74 -15.10 2.86 5.59
C THR A 74 -13.79 2.22 6.07
N ARG A 75 -12.85 1.94 5.15
CA ARG A 75 -11.52 1.37 5.51
C ARG A 75 -10.72 2.24 6.49
N VAL A 76 -11.02 3.54 6.51
CA VAL A 76 -10.58 4.52 7.51
C VAL A 76 -11.79 5.38 7.79
N ARG A 77 -12.16 5.55 9.06
CA ARG A 77 -13.29 6.36 9.50
C ARG A 77 -13.25 7.75 8.85
N VAL A 78 -14.38 8.29 8.42
CA VAL A 78 -14.47 9.65 7.84
C VAL A 78 -15.43 10.51 8.63
N VAL A 79 -15.00 11.73 8.95
CA VAL A 79 -15.83 12.81 9.49
C VAL A 79 -16.02 13.85 8.39
N HIS A 80 -17.21 13.90 7.80
CA HIS A 80 -17.56 14.86 6.76
C HIS A 80 -18.22 16.08 7.39
N CYS A 81 -17.56 17.23 7.29
CA CYS A 81 -18.04 18.50 7.82
C CYS A 81 -18.41 19.46 6.69
N ASP A 82 -19.51 20.17 6.84
CA ASP A 82 -19.88 21.30 5.98
C ASP A 82 -20.08 22.53 6.85
N LEU A 83 -19.09 23.43 6.83
CA LEU A 83 -19.05 24.62 7.67
C LEU A 83 -19.82 25.80 7.07
N TYR A 84 -20.57 25.62 5.98
CA TYR A 84 -21.30 26.71 5.32
C TYR A 84 -22.24 27.48 6.26
N ARG A 85 -22.83 26.77 7.24
CA ARG A 85 -23.77 27.33 8.23
C ARG A 85 -23.17 27.53 9.62
N LEU A 86 -21.86 27.37 9.78
CA LEU A 86 -21.20 27.64 11.06
C LEU A 86 -21.27 29.14 11.36
N ALA A 87 -21.87 29.51 12.49
CA ALA A 87 -22.10 30.91 12.85
C ALA A 87 -20.86 31.53 13.52
N ASP A 88 -20.23 30.81 14.43
CA ASP A 88 -18.98 31.20 15.09
C ASP A 88 -17.91 30.12 14.84
N PRO A 89 -16.72 30.47 14.31
CA PRO A 89 -15.63 29.52 14.16
C PRO A 89 -15.26 28.78 15.44
N ARG A 90 -15.48 29.38 16.62
CA ARG A 90 -15.18 28.77 17.93
C ARG A 90 -16.09 27.59 18.26
N ASP A 91 -17.23 27.47 17.61
CA ASP A 91 -18.14 26.33 17.78
C ASP A 91 -17.57 25.05 17.11
N LEU A 92 -16.45 25.15 16.37
CA LEU A 92 -15.77 24.00 15.76
C LEU A 92 -15.30 22.98 16.81
N ASP A 93 -14.90 23.44 18.00
CA ASP A 93 -14.49 22.57 19.11
C ASP A 93 -15.67 21.73 19.61
N GLU A 94 -16.89 22.29 19.62
CA GLU A 94 -18.11 21.58 20.03
C GLU A 94 -18.53 20.48 19.02
N LEU A 95 -18.02 20.57 17.78
CA LEU A 95 -18.25 19.54 16.75
C LEU A 95 -17.38 18.29 16.95
N GLY A 96 -16.46 18.30 17.92
CA GLY A 96 -15.61 17.15 18.26
C GLY A 96 -14.66 16.72 17.14
N ILE A 97 -14.32 17.65 16.23
CA ILE A 97 -13.49 17.36 15.05
C ILE A 97 -12.07 17.02 15.48
N GLU A 98 -11.53 17.71 16.48
CA GLU A 98 -10.16 17.51 16.94
C GLU A 98 -9.98 16.13 17.61
N GLU A 99 -10.90 15.70 18.47
CA GLU A 99 -10.82 14.36 19.07
C GLU A 99 -11.08 13.26 18.03
N ALA A 100 -11.99 13.49 17.09
CA ALA A 100 -12.27 12.53 16.03
C ALA A 100 -11.11 12.42 15.01
N LEU A 101 -10.29 13.44 14.84
CA LEU A 101 -9.19 13.44 13.87
C LEU A 101 -8.11 12.39 14.17
N ALA A 102 -7.89 12.03 15.43
CA ALA A 102 -6.83 11.09 15.80
C ALA A 102 -6.95 9.71 15.12
N ASP A 103 -8.19 9.25 14.88
CA ASP A 103 -8.48 7.93 14.29
C ASP A 103 -9.28 7.99 12.98
N SER A 104 -9.54 9.19 12.44
CA SER A 104 -10.35 9.40 11.24
C SER A 104 -9.71 10.35 10.23
N ILE A 105 -10.36 10.47 9.06
CA ILE A 105 -10.10 11.52 8.07
C ILE A 105 -11.17 12.59 8.24
N ALA A 106 -10.78 13.85 8.47
CA ALA A 106 -11.71 14.97 8.37
C ALA A 106 -11.78 15.49 6.94
N LEU A 107 -13.00 15.59 6.42
CA LEU A 107 -13.29 16.13 5.11
C LEU A 107 -14.14 17.38 5.28
N VAL A 108 -13.53 18.55 5.10
CA VAL A 108 -14.11 19.83 5.53
C VAL A 108 -14.49 20.68 4.32
N GLU A 109 -15.78 20.78 4.03
CA GLU A 109 -16.31 21.77 3.08
C GLU A 109 -16.40 23.16 3.72
N TRP A 110 -16.14 24.19 2.92
CA TRP A 110 -16.10 25.60 3.36
C TRP A 110 -15.06 25.87 4.46
N PRO A 111 -13.79 25.47 4.26
CA PRO A 111 -12.74 25.58 5.28
C PRO A 111 -12.47 27.03 5.72
N GLN A 112 -12.82 28.03 4.91
CA GLN A 112 -12.70 29.45 5.27
C GLN A 112 -13.56 29.84 6.49
N ASN A 113 -14.65 29.12 6.76
CA ASN A 113 -15.52 29.41 7.89
C ASN A 113 -14.95 28.87 9.22
N ALA A 114 -13.88 28.07 9.18
CA ALA A 114 -13.19 27.58 10.38
C ALA A 114 -12.30 28.64 11.05
N GLY A 115 -12.20 29.87 10.53
CA GLY A 115 -11.49 30.97 11.19
C GLY A 115 -9.99 30.74 11.43
N GLY A 116 -9.37 29.80 10.70
CA GLY A 116 -7.96 29.42 10.90
C GLY A 116 -7.72 28.36 11.98
N LEU A 117 -8.77 27.75 12.53
CA LEU A 117 -8.70 26.70 13.54
C LEU A 117 -8.46 25.29 12.96
N LEU A 118 -8.40 25.15 11.63
CA LEU A 118 -7.99 23.88 11.03
C LEU A 118 -6.50 23.61 11.31
N PRO A 119 -6.08 22.33 11.39
CA PRO A 119 -4.69 21.96 11.52
C PRO A 119 -3.80 22.59 10.43
N GLY A 120 -2.49 22.68 10.67
CA GLY A 120 -1.53 23.20 9.68
C GLY A 120 -1.14 22.21 8.58
N ASP A 121 -1.24 20.90 8.86
CA ASP A 121 -0.86 19.82 7.94
C ASP A 121 -2.10 19.26 7.24
N ILE A 122 -2.59 20.01 6.24
CA ILE A 122 -3.81 19.69 5.49
C ILE A 122 -3.52 19.54 4.01
N LEU A 123 -4.35 18.73 3.35
CA LEU A 123 -4.52 18.81 1.91
C LEU A 123 -5.63 19.83 1.61
N ARG A 124 -5.28 20.95 1.01
CA ARG A 124 -6.25 21.93 0.51
C ARG A 124 -6.56 21.63 -0.95
N LEU A 125 -7.84 21.53 -1.28
CA LEU A 125 -8.35 21.34 -2.63
C LEU A 125 -9.35 22.46 -2.93
N ASP A 126 -8.97 23.40 -3.79
CA ASP A 126 -9.84 24.47 -4.27
C ASP A 126 -10.37 24.11 -5.66
N LEU A 127 -11.71 24.10 -5.81
CA LEU A 127 -12.41 23.87 -7.07
C LEU A 127 -12.91 25.18 -7.67
N GLU A 128 -12.48 25.47 -8.89
CA GLU A 128 -12.92 26.64 -9.66
C GLU A 128 -13.62 26.21 -10.95
N GLN A 129 -14.67 26.94 -11.34
CA GLN A 129 -15.35 26.69 -12.62
C GLN A 129 -14.44 27.09 -13.80
N ALA A 130 -14.40 26.25 -14.83
CA ALA A 130 -13.65 26.50 -16.05
C ALA A 130 -14.44 26.00 -17.27
N GLY A 131 -15.22 26.90 -17.88
CA GLY A 131 -16.11 26.55 -18.99
C GLY A 131 -17.18 25.54 -18.56
N ALA A 132 -17.25 24.40 -19.26
CA ALA A 132 -18.14 23.29 -18.90
C ALA A 132 -17.59 22.37 -17.79
N GLY A 133 -16.30 22.52 -17.46
CA GLY A 133 -15.60 21.73 -16.46
C GLY A 133 -15.13 22.55 -15.27
N ARG A 134 -14.07 22.06 -14.61
CA ARG A 134 -13.47 22.68 -13.43
C ARG A 134 -11.95 22.61 -13.49
N VAL A 135 -11.30 23.46 -12.73
CA VAL A 135 -9.88 23.32 -12.38
C VAL A 135 -9.82 23.05 -10.89
N ALA A 136 -9.12 21.97 -10.51
CA ALA A 136 -8.78 21.69 -9.12
C ALA A 136 -7.34 22.12 -8.86
N ARG A 137 -7.12 22.95 -7.85
CA ARG A 137 -5.79 23.23 -7.30
C ARG A 137 -5.67 22.48 -5.98
N LEU A 138 -4.68 21.59 -5.90
CA LEU A 138 -4.38 20.85 -4.69
C LEU A 138 -3.06 21.37 -4.15
N ALA A 139 -3.06 21.80 -2.89
CA ALA A 139 -1.89 22.30 -2.20
C ALA A 139 -1.75 21.60 -0.85
N ALA A 140 -0.53 21.19 -0.52
CA ALA A 140 -0.22 20.47 0.70
C ALA A 140 1.06 20.96 1.37
N ASN A 141 1.07 20.87 2.70
CA ASN A 141 2.25 21.02 3.55
C ASN A 141 2.47 19.70 4.33
N GLY A 142 3.49 19.68 5.20
CA GLY A 142 3.73 18.58 6.14
C GLY A 142 3.74 17.19 5.50
N ALA A 143 3.11 16.22 6.17
CA ALA A 143 3.04 14.83 5.74
C ALA A 143 2.19 14.62 4.47
N TRP A 144 1.36 15.60 4.09
CA TRP A 144 0.63 15.56 2.82
C TRP A 144 1.48 15.95 1.61
N ALA A 145 2.54 16.75 1.78
CA ALA A 145 3.36 17.21 0.66
C ALA A 145 3.96 16.04 -0.14
N ASP A 146 4.63 15.11 0.54
CA ASP A 146 5.24 13.93 -0.09
C ASP A 146 4.18 13.03 -0.77
N ARG A 147 2.99 12.93 -0.18
CA ARG A 147 1.88 12.16 -0.74
C ARG A 147 1.30 12.83 -1.99
N LEU A 148 1.25 14.15 -2.02
CA LEU A 148 0.78 14.91 -3.18
C LEU A 148 1.78 14.81 -4.36
N ASP A 149 3.08 14.87 -4.07
CA ASP A 149 4.13 14.60 -5.06
C ASP A 149 4.06 13.16 -5.58
N ARG A 150 3.77 12.19 -4.68
CA ARG A 150 3.60 10.79 -5.09
C ARG A 150 2.37 10.59 -5.96
N ILE A 151 1.24 11.26 -5.66
CA ILE A 151 0.04 11.31 -6.51
C ILE A 151 0.41 11.78 -7.92
N ALA A 152 1.16 12.89 -8.03
CA ALA A 152 1.58 13.42 -9.32
C ALA A 152 2.50 12.46 -10.08
N THR A 153 3.44 11.82 -9.38
CA THR A 153 4.37 10.83 -9.93
C THR A 153 3.62 9.64 -10.51
N VAL A 154 2.68 9.08 -9.75
CA VAL A 154 1.83 7.95 -10.19
C VAL A 154 0.98 8.35 -11.39
N ALA A 155 0.31 9.50 -11.34
CA ALA A 155 -0.52 9.98 -12.45
C ALA A 155 0.30 10.15 -13.75
N GLY A 156 1.49 10.75 -13.66
CA GLY A 156 2.38 10.92 -14.80
C GLY A 156 2.91 9.59 -15.36
N PHE A 157 3.16 8.60 -14.50
CA PHE A 157 3.55 7.26 -14.92
C PHE A 157 2.41 6.54 -15.66
N LEU A 158 1.19 6.59 -15.13
CA LEU A 158 0.01 5.99 -15.77
C LEU A 158 -0.31 6.65 -17.12
N ASP A 159 -0.15 7.97 -17.23
CA ASP A 159 -0.31 8.69 -18.49
C ASP A 159 0.68 8.26 -19.56
N ARG A 160 1.99 8.25 -19.24
CA ARG A 160 3.02 7.75 -20.18
C ARG A 160 2.85 6.27 -20.53
N SER A 161 2.17 5.51 -19.67
CA SER A 161 1.85 4.09 -19.90
C SER A 161 0.53 3.87 -20.67
N GLY A 162 -0.21 4.94 -21.01
CA GLY A 162 -1.49 4.85 -21.73
C GLY A 162 -2.66 4.34 -20.88
N LEU A 163 -2.62 4.55 -19.56
CA LEU A 163 -3.55 3.99 -18.57
C LEU A 163 -4.43 5.04 -17.86
N THR A 164 -4.48 6.28 -18.36
CA THR A 164 -5.29 7.37 -17.79
C THR A 164 -6.79 7.12 -17.80
N GLY A 165 -7.28 6.25 -18.68
CA GLY A 165 -8.69 5.86 -18.75
C GLY A 165 -9.10 4.77 -17.76
N CYS A 166 -8.16 4.16 -17.04
CA CYS A 166 -8.46 3.07 -16.12
C CYS A 166 -8.91 3.59 -14.75
N ALA A 167 -9.98 3.03 -14.20
CA ALA A 167 -10.41 3.34 -12.84
C ALA A 167 -9.42 2.73 -11.84
N ARG A 168 -9.03 3.51 -10.83
CA ARG A 168 -8.10 3.07 -9.78
C ARG A 168 -8.88 2.67 -8.53
N LEU A 169 -8.70 1.43 -8.12
CA LEU A 169 -9.39 0.82 -6.98
C LEU A 169 -8.37 0.40 -5.93
N HIS A 170 -8.74 0.62 -4.66
CA HIS A 170 -7.90 0.17 -3.55
C HIS A 170 -7.80 -1.35 -3.55
N LEU A 171 -6.58 -1.87 -3.42
CA LEU A 171 -6.32 -3.27 -3.13
C LEU A 171 -5.71 -3.35 -1.72
N GLN A 172 -6.18 -4.30 -0.92
CA GLN A 172 -5.55 -4.55 0.37
C GLN A 172 -4.10 -5.02 0.12
N GLY A 173 -3.15 -4.35 0.78
CA GLY A 173 -1.73 -4.67 0.65
C GLY A 173 -1.33 -5.94 1.40
N ASP A 174 -0.06 -6.29 1.28
CA ASP A 174 0.59 -7.31 2.07
C ASP A 174 1.18 -6.70 3.37
N ALA A 175 1.92 -7.49 4.14
CA ALA A 175 2.61 -7.00 5.35
C ALA A 175 3.81 -6.09 5.05
N SER A 176 4.03 -5.68 3.79
CA SER A 176 5.13 -4.82 3.40
C SER A 176 4.73 -3.34 3.32
N ALA A 177 5.72 -2.50 3.09
CA ALA A 177 5.55 -1.07 2.85
C ALA A 177 4.94 -0.72 1.48
N ARG A 178 4.72 -1.71 0.62
CA ARG A 178 4.26 -1.55 -0.76
C ARG A 178 2.75 -1.35 -0.79
N ARG A 179 2.29 -0.53 -1.72
CA ARG A 179 0.86 -0.35 -1.98
C ARG A 179 0.51 -0.95 -3.33
N TYR A 180 -0.66 -1.55 -3.39
CA TYR A 180 -1.23 -2.04 -4.63
C TYR A 180 -2.55 -1.32 -4.92
N GLU A 181 -2.80 -1.09 -6.20
CA GLU A 181 -4.06 -0.57 -6.71
C GLU A 181 -4.48 -1.45 -7.88
N ARG A 182 -5.77 -1.78 -7.96
CA ARG A 182 -6.33 -2.41 -9.15
C ARG A 182 -6.66 -1.33 -10.16
N LEU A 183 -6.18 -1.50 -11.39
CA LEU A 183 -6.52 -0.68 -12.54
C LEU A 183 -7.59 -1.41 -13.34
N ASP A 184 -8.84 -0.96 -13.23
CA ASP A 184 -9.94 -1.43 -14.05
C ASP A 184 -9.97 -0.66 -15.37
N CYS A 185 -9.52 -1.32 -16.43
CA CYS A 185 -9.49 -0.78 -17.79
C CYS A 185 -10.66 -1.30 -18.65
N GLY A 186 -11.75 -1.72 -18.01
CA GLY A 186 -12.94 -2.28 -18.66
C GLY A 186 -12.82 -3.77 -18.93
N LYS A 187 -12.26 -4.16 -20.08
CA LYS A 187 -12.16 -5.59 -20.46
C LYS A 187 -10.99 -6.32 -19.79
N ASN A 188 -10.01 -5.57 -19.30
CA ASN A 188 -8.81 -6.09 -18.66
C ASN A 188 -8.63 -5.39 -17.31
N SER A 189 -8.09 -6.15 -16.35
CA SER A 189 -7.64 -5.63 -15.06
C SER A 189 -6.12 -5.73 -14.99
N LEU A 190 -5.48 -4.73 -14.39
CA LEU A 190 -4.05 -4.70 -14.10
C LEU A 190 -3.83 -4.32 -12.64
N ILE A 191 -2.64 -4.58 -12.11
CA ILE A 191 -2.26 -4.14 -10.76
C ILE A 191 -1.15 -3.09 -10.87
N LEU A 192 -1.37 -1.90 -10.32
CA LEU A 192 -0.31 -0.95 -10.06
C LEU A 192 0.35 -1.30 -8.73
N MET A 193 1.65 -1.60 -8.76
CA MET A 193 2.50 -1.64 -7.57
C MET A 193 3.17 -0.29 -7.38
N ASP A 194 3.02 0.28 -6.19
CA ASP A 194 3.69 1.47 -5.72
C ASP A 194 4.60 1.12 -4.53
N ALA A 195 5.91 1.10 -4.80
CA ALA A 195 6.94 0.65 -3.88
C ALA A 195 8.21 1.51 -4.04
N PRO A 196 8.20 2.77 -3.58
CA PRO A 196 9.37 3.65 -3.67
C PRO A 196 10.53 3.05 -2.89
N ALA A 197 11.76 3.35 -3.31
CA ALA A 197 12.95 2.86 -2.63
C ALA A 197 12.98 3.32 -1.17
N ARG A 198 13.20 2.39 -0.24
CA ARG A 198 13.32 2.65 1.20
C ARG A 198 14.59 1.98 1.72
N PRO A 199 15.75 2.62 1.53
CA PRO A 199 16.99 2.11 2.10
C PRO A 199 16.90 2.12 3.62
N ASP A 200 17.30 1.02 4.25
CA ASP A 200 17.37 0.91 5.70
C ASP A 200 18.81 1.21 6.14
N PRO A 201 19.09 2.42 6.67
CA PRO A 201 20.46 2.88 6.89
C PRO A 201 21.21 2.07 7.96
N GLY A 202 20.53 1.20 8.69
CA GLY A 202 21.09 0.44 9.79
C GLY A 202 21.45 1.30 10.99
N LEU A 203 22.00 0.67 12.03
CA LEU A 203 22.57 1.36 13.17
C LEU A 203 24.08 1.55 12.92
N THR A 204 24.67 2.64 13.42
CA THR A 204 26.09 2.93 13.21
C THR A 204 26.96 1.76 13.68
N GLY A 205 27.62 1.05 12.75
CA GLY A 205 28.47 -0.11 13.04
C GLY A 205 27.77 -1.47 13.03
N ALA A 206 26.48 -1.56 12.68
CA ALA A 206 25.75 -2.82 12.50
C ALA A 206 24.89 -2.80 11.22
N PRO A 207 24.85 -3.90 10.44
CA PRO A 207 23.94 -3.99 9.30
C PRO A 207 22.48 -3.86 9.76
N SER A 208 21.64 -3.26 8.91
CA SER A 208 20.22 -3.16 9.20
C SER A 208 19.54 -4.53 9.21
N TYR A 209 18.36 -4.65 9.83
CA TYR A 209 17.58 -5.89 9.75
C TYR A 209 17.25 -6.22 8.30
N SER A 210 16.90 -5.22 7.48
CA SER A 210 16.66 -5.41 6.05
C SER A 210 17.89 -5.95 5.31
N ALA A 211 19.09 -5.50 5.67
CA ALA A 211 20.34 -6.03 5.11
C ALA A 211 20.62 -7.47 5.57
N ILE A 212 20.42 -7.78 6.86
CA ILE A 212 20.65 -9.11 7.45
C ILE A 212 19.65 -10.12 6.88
N ALA A 213 18.36 -9.77 6.89
CA ALA A 213 17.28 -10.59 6.39
C ALA A 213 17.10 -10.50 4.87
N HIS A 214 17.97 -9.75 4.17
CA HIS A 214 17.95 -9.60 2.72
C HIS A 214 16.59 -9.16 2.15
N LEU A 215 15.92 -8.24 2.84
CA LEU A 215 14.66 -7.67 2.38
C LEU A 215 14.91 -6.73 1.19
N ALA A 216 13.99 -6.73 0.23
CA ALA A 216 14.07 -5.89 -0.94
C ALA A 216 13.72 -4.44 -0.62
N GLU A 217 14.68 -3.53 -0.79
CA GLU A 217 14.52 -2.09 -0.54
C GLU A 217 13.97 -1.31 -1.75
N SER A 218 13.83 -1.96 -2.91
CA SER A 218 13.28 -1.37 -4.13
C SER A 218 12.49 -2.40 -4.96
N VAL A 219 11.91 -1.98 -6.09
CA VAL A 219 11.24 -2.87 -7.05
C VAL A 219 12.21 -3.71 -7.89
N HIS A 220 13.51 -3.44 -7.84
CA HIS A 220 14.50 -4.09 -8.71
C HIS A 220 14.56 -5.62 -8.48
N PRO A 221 14.68 -6.14 -7.25
CA PRO A 221 14.65 -7.58 -7.00
C PRO A 221 13.32 -8.20 -7.44
N PHE A 222 12.18 -7.51 -7.20
CA PHE A 222 10.88 -7.99 -7.63
C PHE A 222 10.83 -8.15 -9.15
N ALA A 223 11.28 -7.14 -9.90
CA ALA A 223 11.24 -7.18 -11.36
C ALA A 223 12.11 -8.30 -11.95
N ALA A 224 13.32 -8.46 -11.41
CA ALA A 224 14.22 -9.53 -11.84
C ALA A 224 13.66 -10.92 -11.50
N MET A 225 13.14 -11.10 -10.28
CA MET A 225 12.54 -12.38 -9.86
C MET A 225 11.25 -12.71 -10.63
N ALA A 226 10.37 -11.74 -10.86
CA ALA A 226 9.14 -11.97 -11.62
C ALA A 226 9.45 -12.44 -13.05
N GLN A 227 10.41 -11.80 -13.73
CA GLN A 227 10.86 -12.23 -15.06
C GLN A 227 11.47 -13.63 -15.03
N ALA A 228 12.32 -13.90 -14.04
CA ALA A 228 13.03 -15.18 -13.93
C ALA A 228 12.10 -16.34 -13.59
N LEU A 229 11.12 -16.14 -12.70
CA LEU A 229 10.07 -17.12 -12.41
C LEU A 229 9.24 -17.45 -13.65
N ARG A 230 8.87 -16.45 -14.44
CA ARG A 230 8.16 -16.66 -15.72
C ARG A 230 9.00 -17.45 -16.72
N ALA A 231 10.30 -17.15 -16.82
CA ALA A 231 11.22 -17.91 -17.66
C ALA A 231 11.36 -19.38 -17.21
N ALA A 232 11.23 -19.65 -15.90
CA ALA A 232 11.18 -20.98 -15.32
C ALA A 232 9.80 -21.68 -15.43
N GLY A 233 8.84 -21.09 -16.16
CA GLY A 233 7.51 -21.66 -16.38
C GLY A 233 6.52 -21.47 -15.23
N VAL A 234 6.83 -20.58 -14.28
CA VAL A 234 5.90 -20.22 -13.19
C VAL A 234 5.02 -19.05 -13.61
N HIS A 235 3.72 -19.11 -13.28
CA HIS A 235 2.75 -18.04 -13.52
C HIS A 235 2.92 -16.87 -12.52
N ALA A 236 4.08 -16.21 -12.54
CA ALA A 236 4.29 -14.93 -11.87
C ALA A 236 3.75 -13.76 -12.73
N PRO A 237 3.37 -12.61 -12.14
CA PRO A 237 2.75 -11.52 -12.89
C PRO A 237 3.73 -10.92 -13.91
N ALA A 238 3.29 -10.72 -15.15
CA ALA A 238 4.10 -10.01 -16.14
C ALA A 238 4.15 -8.51 -15.80
N ILE A 239 5.30 -7.87 -16.01
CA ILE A 239 5.44 -6.42 -15.89
C ILE A 239 5.09 -5.81 -17.25
N ARG A 240 4.00 -5.04 -17.30
CA ARG A 240 3.46 -4.38 -18.50
C ARG A 240 4.03 -2.99 -18.72
N ALA A 241 4.33 -2.27 -17.64
CA ALA A 241 5.01 -0.97 -17.67
C ALA A 241 5.81 -0.81 -16.38
N HIS A 242 6.88 -0.02 -16.41
CA HIS A 242 7.71 0.23 -15.24
C HIS A 242 8.31 1.64 -15.24
N ASP A 243 8.49 2.17 -14.03
CA ASP A 243 9.36 3.29 -13.71
C ASP A 243 10.17 2.85 -12.48
N LEU A 244 11.34 2.25 -12.75
CA LEU A 244 12.12 1.53 -11.73
C LEU A 244 12.68 2.51 -10.68
N ASP A 245 13.12 3.68 -11.12
CA ASP A 245 13.65 4.74 -10.26
C ASP A 245 12.56 5.31 -9.35
N ALA A 246 11.35 5.49 -9.87
CA ALA A 246 10.20 5.89 -9.06
C ALA A 246 9.63 4.73 -8.21
N GLY A 247 10.04 3.48 -8.44
CA GLY A 247 9.48 2.31 -7.75
C GLY A 247 8.02 2.04 -8.13
N LEU A 248 7.67 2.16 -9.41
CA LEU A 248 6.33 1.92 -9.94
C LEU A 248 6.35 0.80 -10.98
N LEU A 249 5.42 -0.16 -10.85
CA LEU A 249 5.22 -1.22 -11.84
C LEU A 249 3.74 -1.38 -12.16
N VAL A 250 3.41 -1.63 -13.42
CA VAL A 250 2.10 -2.16 -13.82
C VAL A 250 2.24 -3.64 -14.10
N LEU A 251 1.43 -4.45 -13.44
CA LEU A 251 1.50 -5.90 -13.41
C LEU A 251 0.23 -6.51 -13.99
N ASP A 252 0.32 -7.74 -14.49
CA ASP A 252 -0.86 -8.58 -14.69
C ASP A 252 -1.65 -8.76 -13.39
N ASP A 253 -2.98 -8.66 -13.48
CA ASP A 253 -3.87 -9.09 -12.41
C ASP A 253 -4.08 -10.60 -12.50
N LEU A 254 -3.50 -11.34 -11.55
CA LEU A 254 -3.62 -12.80 -11.48
C LEU A 254 -4.99 -13.26 -10.95
N GLY A 255 -5.86 -12.34 -10.54
CA GLY A 255 -7.18 -12.65 -10.01
C GLY A 255 -7.21 -12.70 -8.48
N ALA A 256 -8.26 -13.33 -7.95
CA ALA A 256 -8.54 -13.40 -6.51
C ALA A 256 -8.87 -14.83 -6.03
N GLY A 257 -8.55 -15.84 -6.84
CA GLY A 257 -8.76 -17.24 -6.48
C GLY A 257 -7.91 -17.61 -5.27
N LYS A 258 -8.54 -18.22 -4.26
CA LYS A 258 -7.86 -18.68 -3.03
C LYS A 258 -7.45 -20.14 -3.16
N ILE A 259 -6.46 -20.57 -2.38
CA ILE A 259 -6.15 -22.02 -2.22
C ILE A 259 -6.77 -22.65 -0.96
N VAL A 260 -7.52 -21.86 -0.20
CA VAL A 260 -8.28 -22.26 1.00
C VAL A 260 -9.79 -22.01 0.76
N GLY A 261 -10.65 -22.66 1.55
CA GLY A 261 -12.09 -22.43 1.51
C GLY A 261 -12.52 -21.10 2.15
N ASP A 262 -13.82 -20.80 2.07
CA ASP A 262 -14.42 -19.57 2.58
C ASP A 262 -14.97 -19.69 4.01
N GLU A 263 -14.87 -20.88 4.60
CA GLU A 263 -15.17 -21.14 6.01
C GLU A 263 -14.25 -20.37 6.98
N ILE A 264 -14.66 -20.31 8.25
CA ILE A 264 -13.92 -19.63 9.32
C ILE A 264 -13.69 -20.62 10.47
N PRO A 265 -12.42 -21.00 10.77
CA PRO A 265 -11.20 -20.64 10.03
C PRO A 265 -11.15 -21.31 8.65
N PRO A 266 -10.50 -20.70 7.65
CA PRO A 266 -10.42 -21.24 6.29
C PRO A 266 -9.61 -22.54 6.28
N ALA A 267 -10.16 -23.59 5.66
CA ALA A 267 -9.52 -24.90 5.55
C ALA A 267 -8.77 -25.04 4.21
N PRO A 268 -7.67 -25.81 4.18
CA PRO A 268 -6.94 -26.10 2.94
C PRO A 268 -7.80 -26.83 1.91
N ILE A 269 -7.77 -26.37 0.66
CA ILE A 269 -8.34 -27.13 -0.47
C ILE A 269 -7.24 -28.07 -0.99
N ALA A 270 -7.39 -29.37 -0.70
CA ALA A 270 -6.33 -30.36 -0.91
C ALA A 270 -5.74 -30.37 -2.33
N GLU A 271 -6.59 -30.28 -3.35
CA GLU A 271 -6.16 -30.25 -4.76
C GLU A 271 -5.28 -29.03 -5.07
N ARG A 272 -5.70 -27.85 -4.59
CA ARG A 272 -4.96 -26.59 -4.81
C ARG A 272 -3.62 -26.57 -4.10
N TYR A 273 -3.55 -27.13 -2.88
CA TYR A 273 -2.30 -27.30 -2.15
C TYR A 273 -1.36 -28.30 -2.83
N LEU A 274 -1.90 -29.36 -3.44
CA LEU A 274 -1.10 -30.32 -4.20
C LEU A 274 -0.49 -29.64 -5.44
N ASP A 275 -1.23 -28.79 -6.14
CA ASP A 275 -0.68 -28.01 -7.25
C ASP A 275 0.35 -26.97 -6.80
N ALA A 276 0.13 -26.30 -5.66
CA ALA A 276 1.14 -25.44 -5.06
C ALA A 276 2.43 -26.20 -4.75
N ALA A 277 2.34 -27.44 -4.25
CA ALA A 277 3.51 -28.29 -4.01
C ALA A 277 4.18 -28.76 -5.32
N ARG A 278 3.40 -29.06 -6.36
CA ARG A 278 3.93 -29.40 -7.70
C ARG A 278 4.72 -28.24 -8.30
N LEU A 279 4.28 -27.00 -8.12
CA LEU A 279 5.01 -25.82 -8.56
C LEU A 279 6.38 -25.72 -7.89
N LEU A 280 6.46 -25.93 -6.57
CA LEU A 280 7.76 -25.97 -5.86
C LEU A 280 8.65 -27.10 -6.37
N ALA A 281 8.09 -28.30 -6.59
CA ALA A 281 8.84 -29.42 -7.15
C ALA A 281 9.36 -29.13 -8.56
N HIS A 282 8.56 -28.45 -9.39
CA HIS A 282 8.96 -27.98 -10.73
C HIS A 282 10.09 -26.96 -10.67
N LEU A 283 10.04 -25.98 -9.76
CA LEU A 283 11.13 -25.03 -9.56
C LEU A 283 12.40 -25.73 -9.07
N HIS A 284 12.31 -26.54 -8.03
CA HIS A 284 13.47 -27.21 -7.42
C HIS A 284 14.06 -28.32 -8.30
N GLY A 285 13.35 -28.77 -9.33
CA GLY A 285 13.84 -29.69 -10.35
C GLY A 285 14.65 -29.04 -11.46
N GLN A 286 14.75 -27.71 -11.49
CA GLN A 286 15.45 -26.95 -12.53
C GLN A 286 16.83 -26.49 -12.10
N HIS A 287 17.68 -26.17 -13.08
CA HIS A 287 18.89 -25.39 -12.83
C HIS A 287 18.54 -23.90 -12.81
N LEU A 288 18.60 -23.30 -11.63
CA LEU A 288 18.20 -21.90 -11.41
C LEU A 288 19.43 -21.05 -11.12
N ASP A 289 19.62 -20.00 -11.91
CA ASP A 289 20.76 -19.10 -11.75
C ASP A 289 20.61 -18.25 -10.48
N GLN A 290 21.74 -18.02 -9.78
CA GLN A 290 21.75 -17.12 -8.63
C GLN A 290 21.58 -15.65 -9.05
N THR A 291 22.07 -15.30 -10.24
CA THR A 291 21.97 -13.92 -10.76
C THR A 291 20.91 -13.87 -11.84
N VAL A 292 19.88 -13.08 -11.59
CA VAL A 292 18.74 -12.89 -12.49
C VAL A 292 18.72 -11.45 -13.02
N THR A 293 18.09 -11.25 -14.17
CA THR A 293 18.01 -9.94 -14.80
C THR A 293 16.58 -9.57 -15.16
N PHE A 294 16.34 -8.27 -15.28
CA PHE A 294 15.09 -7.73 -15.84
C PHE A 294 15.43 -6.81 -17.00
N ALA A 295 14.93 -7.15 -18.20
CA ALA A 295 15.08 -6.37 -19.44
C ALA A 295 16.51 -5.85 -19.77
N GLY A 296 17.56 -6.45 -19.22
CA GLY A 296 18.93 -5.92 -19.28
C GLY A 296 19.17 -4.62 -18.50
N LEU A 297 18.17 -4.12 -17.78
CA LEU A 297 18.20 -2.88 -17.00
C LEU A 297 18.60 -3.12 -15.54
N VAL A 298 18.21 -4.28 -15.00
CA VAL A 298 18.48 -4.67 -13.62
C VAL A 298 19.20 -6.01 -13.62
N THR A 299 20.22 -6.10 -12.77
CA THR A 299 20.85 -7.36 -12.37
C THR A 299 20.67 -7.52 -10.87
N HIS A 300 20.11 -8.64 -10.45
CA HIS A 300 19.91 -8.97 -9.06
C HIS A 300 20.57 -10.30 -8.75
N THR A 301 21.54 -10.30 -7.84
CA THR A 301 22.11 -11.51 -7.27
C THR A 301 21.28 -11.90 -6.06
N ILE A 302 20.62 -13.05 -6.17
CA ILE A 302 19.78 -13.61 -5.11
C ILE A 302 20.72 -13.99 -3.95
N PRO A 303 20.51 -13.40 -2.76
CA PRO A 303 21.37 -13.68 -1.63
C PRO A 303 21.13 -15.10 -1.12
N PRO A 304 22.18 -15.82 -0.71
CA PRO A 304 22.04 -17.17 -0.22
C PRO A 304 21.33 -17.14 1.14
N PHE A 305 20.45 -18.11 1.35
CA PHE A 305 19.86 -18.35 2.66
C PHE A 305 20.85 -19.14 3.52
N ASN A 306 21.87 -18.44 4.01
CA ASN A 306 23.02 -19.03 4.71
C ASN A 306 22.78 -19.12 6.22
N ARG A 307 23.80 -19.58 6.94
CA ARG A 307 23.73 -19.78 8.38
C ARG A 307 23.39 -18.49 9.15
N ASP A 308 23.96 -17.37 8.76
CA ASP A 308 23.75 -16.09 9.44
C ASP A 308 22.28 -15.65 9.31
N VAL A 309 21.67 -15.88 8.14
CA VAL A 309 20.24 -15.59 7.93
C VAL A 309 19.36 -16.49 8.79
N PHE A 310 19.64 -17.80 8.84
CA PHE A 310 18.90 -18.73 9.71
C PHE A 310 18.99 -18.33 11.18
N ASP A 311 20.20 -18.01 11.66
CA ASP A 311 20.42 -17.64 13.06
C ASP A 311 19.70 -16.32 13.39
N ALA A 312 19.71 -15.35 12.47
CA ALA A 312 19.00 -14.09 12.62
C ALA A 312 17.47 -14.27 12.66
N GLU A 313 16.90 -15.08 11.76
CA GLU A 313 15.46 -15.35 11.76
C GLU A 313 15.01 -16.09 13.03
N ALA A 314 15.74 -17.13 13.43
CA ALA A 314 15.41 -17.90 14.62
C ALA A 314 15.49 -17.04 15.90
N ALA A 315 16.42 -16.08 15.93
CA ALA A 315 16.59 -15.17 17.07
C ALA A 315 15.40 -14.23 17.29
N LEU A 316 14.57 -13.95 16.26
CA LEU A 316 13.39 -13.07 16.39
C LEU A 316 12.43 -13.53 17.50
N LEU A 317 12.32 -14.84 17.75
CA LEU A 317 11.54 -15.37 18.86
C LEU A 317 12.04 -14.82 20.21
N LEU A 318 13.36 -14.79 20.41
CA LEU A 318 13.97 -14.34 21.67
C LEU A 318 14.10 -12.82 21.76
N GLU A 319 14.24 -12.15 20.62
CA GLU A 319 14.49 -10.71 20.54
C GLU A 319 13.20 -9.88 20.51
N TRP A 320 12.12 -10.42 19.92
CA TRP A 320 10.87 -9.70 19.76
C TRP A 320 9.73 -10.34 20.53
N PHE A 321 9.48 -11.64 20.31
CA PHE A 321 8.30 -12.30 20.89
C PHE A 321 8.42 -12.47 22.41
N VAL A 322 9.56 -12.96 22.91
CA VAL A 322 9.75 -13.15 24.35
C VAL A 322 9.64 -11.84 25.15
N PRO A 323 10.33 -10.75 24.78
CA PRO A 323 10.18 -9.47 25.49
C PRO A 323 8.75 -8.94 25.44
N HIS A 324 8.06 -9.12 24.31
CA HIS A 324 6.67 -8.72 24.17
C HIS A 324 5.75 -9.47 25.16
N VAL A 325 5.91 -10.79 25.28
CA VAL A 325 5.06 -11.63 26.15
C VAL A 325 5.46 -11.54 27.62
N ARG A 326 6.76 -11.48 27.92
CA ARG A 326 7.29 -11.55 29.30
C ARG A 326 7.63 -10.20 29.91
N GLY A 327 7.61 -9.11 29.13
CA GLY A 327 8.03 -7.77 29.57
C GLY A 327 9.52 -7.63 29.85
N SER A 328 10.35 -8.64 29.54
CA SER A 328 11.79 -8.62 29.77
C SER A 328 12.54 -9.48 28.76
N ALA A 329 13.78 -9.10 28.48
CA ALA A 329 14.64 -9.80 27.54
C ALA A 329 15.12 -11.15 28.07
N CYS A 330 15.37 -12.11 27.16
CA CYS A 330 16.06 -13.33 27.50
C CYS A 330 17.47 -13.04 28.05
N GLY A 331 17.89 -13.79 29.06
CA GLY A 331 19.28 -13.78 29.53
C GLY A 331 20.21 -14.46 28.52
N GLU A 332 21.50 -14.12 28.59
CA GLU A 332 22.50 -14.58 27.61
C GLU A 332 22.67 -16.11 27.59
N ALA A 333 22.57 -16.76 28.76
CA ALA A 333 22.61 -18.22 28.87
C ALA A 333 21.50 -18.88 28.04
N ALA A 334 20.25 -18.40 28.17
CA ALA A 334 19.11 -18.93 27.42
C ALA A 334 19.25 -18.70 25.90
N ARG A 335 19.83 -17.56 25.49
CA ARG A 335 20.15 -17.30 24.07
C ARG A 335 21.21 -18.27 23.56
N GLY A 336 22.23 -18.55 24.38
CA GLY A 336 23.28 -19.53 24.08
C GLY A 336 22.70 -20.93 23.90
N ASP A 337 21.87 -21.38 24.84
CA ASP A 337 21.21 -22.70 24.80
C ASP A 337 20.31 -22.84 23.56
N PHE A 338 19.53 -21.81 23.23
CA PHE A 338 18.67 -21.79 22.05
C PHE A 338 19.47 -21.86 20.74
N ARG A 339 20.54 -21.08 20.62
CA ARG A 339 21.45 -21.16 19.46
C ARG A 339 22.06 -22.55 19.36
N ALA A 340 22.56 -23.11 20.46
CA ALA A 340 23.14 -24.46 20.46
C ALA A 340 22.14 -25.53 19.99
N ALA A 341 20.89 -25.44 20.41
CA ALA A 341 19.82 -26.33 19.97
C ALA A 341 19.59 -26.25 18.45
N TRP A 342 19.44 -25.04 17.90
CA TRP A 342 19.28 -24.84 16.45
C TRP A 342 20.51 -25.30 15.65
N ASN A 343 21.71 -25.08 16.17
CA ASN A 343 22.95 -25.55 15.55
C ASN A 343 22.94 -27.07 15.39
N SER A 344 22.49 -27.78 16.42
CA SER A 344 22.38 -29.24 16.39
C SER A 344 21.36 -29.70 15.34
N VAL A 345 20.20 -29.04 15.24
CA VAL A 345 19.17 -29.37 14.24
C VAL A 345 19.68 -29.13 12.81
N LEU A 346 20.27 -27.97 12.55
CA LEU A 346 20.79 -27.62 11.22
C LEU A 346 21.90 -28.58 10.79
N ALA A 347 22.87 -28.85 11.67
CA ALA A 347 23.96 -29.79 11.39
C ALA A 347 23.43 -31.22 11.13
N ALA A 348 22.44 -31.68 11.89
CA ALA A 348 21.85 -33.01 11.69
C ALA A 348 21.06 -33.12 10.38
N SER A 349 20.43 -32.03 9.93
CA SER A 349 19.63 -32.01 8.71
C SER A 349 20.45 -32.04 7.42
N GLY A 350 21.72 -31.60 7.47
CA GLY A 350 22.55 -31.41 6.29
C GLY A 350 22.03 -30.33 5.33
N THR A 351 21.15 -29.44 5.81
CA THR A 351 20.43 -28.49 4.95
C THR A 351 21.37 -27.46 4.31
N LEU A 352 22.39 -27.00 5.03
CA LEU A 352 23.31 -25.96 4.57
C LEU A 352 24.38 -26.51 3.61
N GLU A 353 24.54 -27.82 3.57
CA GLU A 353 25.50 -28.54 2.73
C GLU A 353 24.90 -28.96 1.38
N ARG A 354 23.59 -28.84 1.19
CA ARG A 354 22.91 -29.17 -0.07
C ARG A 354 23.12 -28.07 -1.10
N ALA A 355 23.04 -28.47 -2.38
CA ALA A 355 23.02 -27.51 -3.47
C ALA A 355 21.85 -26.53 -3.29
N PRO A 356 22.09 -25.21 -3.34
CA PRO A 356 21.04 -24.23 -3.13
C PRO A 356 20.09 -24.21 -4.33
N THR A 357 18.83 -23.87 -4.05
CA THR A 357 17.80 -23.56 -5.04
C THR A 357 17.12 -22.25 -4.62
N TRP A 358 16.29 -21.67 -5.50
CA TRP A 358 15.45 -20.55 -5.10
C TRP A 358 14.43 -20.98 -4.05
N VAL A 359 14.22 -20.13 -3.05
CA VAL A 359 13.22 -20.30 -2.01
C VAL A 359 12.28 -19.12 -2.04
N LEU A 360 10.98 -19.39 -2.21
CA LEU A 360 9.92 -18.41 -2.05
C LEU A 360 9.56 -18.35 -0.55
N ARG A 361 10.00 -17.30 0.15
CA ARG A 361 9.87 -17.22 1.62
C ARG A 361 8.42 -17.19 2.09
N ASP A 362 7.58 -16.38 1.44
CA ASP A 362 6.15 -16.24 1.78
C ASP A 362 5.24 -17.09 0.88
N TYR A 363 5.60 -18.38 0.69
CA TYR A 363 4.83 -19.32 -0.14
C TYR A 363 3.67 -19.97 0.63
N HIS A 364 2.64 -19.17 0.89
CA HIS A 364 1.43 -19.60 1.60
C HIS A 364 0.22 -18.77 1.15
N SER A 365 -1.00 -19.16 1.55
CA SER A 365 -2.18 -18.30 1.40
C SER A 365 -2.01 -17.01 2.24
N PRO A 366 -2.35 -15.82 1.73
CA PRO A 366 -3.05 -15.53 0.46
C PRO A 366 -2.14 -15.24 -0.74
N ASN A 367 -0.83 -15.50 -0.66
CA ASN A 367 0.15 -15.15 -1.70
C ASN A 367 0.18 -16.13 -2.90
N ILE A 368 -0.64 -17.18 -2.87
CA ILE A 368 -0.81 -18.13 -3.97
C ILE A 368 -2.23 -17.96 -4.50
N ILE A 369 -2.33 -17.62 -5.79
CA ILE A 369 -3.59 -17.32 -6.47
C ILE A 369 -3.96 -18.50 -7.37
N TRP A 370 -5.19 -18.98 -7.22
CA TRP A 370 -5.76 -20.07 -8.03
C TRP A 370 -6.41 -19.58 -9.32
#